data_AF-A0A3N5SRD5-F1
#
_entry.id   AF-A0A3N5SRD5-F1
#
_cell.length_a   1.000
_cell.length_b   1.000
_cell.length_c   1.000
_cell.angle_alpha   90.00
_cell.angle_beta   90.00
_cell.angle_gamma   90.00
#
_symmetry.space_group_name_H-M   'P 1'
#
loop_
_entity.id
_entity.type
_entity.pdbx_description
1 polymer ?
#
loop_
_entity_poly.entity_id
_entity_poly.type
_entity_poly.pdbx_seq_one_letter_code
_entity_poly.pdbx_strand_id
1 'polypeptide(L)'
;MMVPWSHRPHPIHPANPYQEDRHMKVLLINAPFPFEESPTPPFGLVSLAGYLLREGIEVIIEDYIVQPYSRERVKKVLREFRPDVVGATAVTMNVKKGPVHT
;
A
#
# COMPACT_ATOMS: atom_id res chain seq x y z
N MET A 1 -40.99 7.89 -16.90
CA MET A 1 -39.94 8.57 -17.68
C MET A 1 -38.72 8.70 -16.79
N MET A 2 -37.62 8.05 -17.19
CA MET A 2 -36.36 7.97 -16.44
C MET A 2 -35.51 9.16 -16.86
N VAL A 3 -35.08 10.00 -15.91
CA VAL A 3 -34.11 11.07 -16.19
C VAL A 3 -32.73 10.44 -16.43
N PRO A 4 -31.99 10.81 -17.51
CA PRO A 4 -30.68 10.24 -17.75
C PRO A 4 -29.68 10.81 -16.74
N TRP A 5 -29.04 9.92 -15.99
CA TRP A 5 -27.88 10.23 -15.15
C TRP A 5 -26.71 10.65 -16.06
N SER A 6 -26.63 11.94 -16.35
CA SER A 6 -25.56 12.53 -17.16
C SER A 6 -24.23 12.32 -16.44
N HIS A 7 -23.32 11.57 -17.08
CA HIS A 7 -21.94 11.38 -16.67
C HIS A 7 -21.18 12.71 -16.79
N ARG A 8 -21.29 13.57 -15.78
CA ARG A 8 -20.25 14.54 -15.50
C ARG A 8 -19.44 14.00 -14.32
N PRO A 9 -18.14 13.69 -14.48
CA PRO A 9 -17.30 13.56 -13.30
C PRO A 9 -17.34 14.90 -12.59
N HIS A 10 -17.95 14.93 -11.40
CA HIS A 10 -17.81 16.06 -10.50
C HIS A 10 -16.31 16.17 -10.17
N PRO A 11 -15.65 17.33 -10.40
CA PRO A 11 -14.32 17.53 -9.87
C PRO A 11 -14.45 17.59 -8.35
N ILE A 12 -14.12 16.49 -7.68
CA ILE A 12 -14.28 16.36 -6.22
C ILE A 12 -13.30 17.26 -5.46
N HIS A 13 -12.33 17.87 -6.15
CA HIS A 13 -11.38 18.82 -5.57
C HIS A 13 -11.04 19.94 -6.56
N PRO A 14 -10.90 21.21 -6.10
CA PRO A 14 -10.16 22.20 -6.87
C PRO A 14 -8.75 21.68 -7.11
N ALA A 15 -8.16 22.01 -8.28
CA ALA A 15 -6.79 21.64 -8.60
C ALA A 15 -5.87 22.01 -7.43
N ASN A 16 -5.25 21.00 -6.81
CA ASN A 16 -4.36 21.20 -5.68
C ASN A 16 -3.12 21.95 -6.19
N PRO A 17 -2.81 23.16 -5.68
CA PRO A 17 -1.67 23.95 -6.15
C PRO A 17 -0.31 23.31 -5.81
N TYR A 18 -0.27 22.23 -5.02
CA TYR A 18 0.92 21.40 -4.81
C TYR A 18 1.07 20.26 -5.83
N GLN A 19 0.10 20.12 -6.73
CA GLN A 19 0.11 19.14 -7.81
C GLN A 19 0.74 19.81 -9.04
N GLU A 20 2.03 20.12 -8.94
CA GLU A 20 2.88 20.21 -10.13
C GLU A 20 2.76 18.91 -10.93
N ASP A 21 3.09 18.95 -12.22
CA ASP A 21 3.10 17.85 -13.20
C ASP A 21 4.11 16.72 -12.85
N ARG A 22 4.30 16.44 -11.56
CA ARG A 22 5.12 15.39 -10.99
C ARG A 22 4.34 14.10 -11.03
N HIS A 23 4.82 13.19 -11.86
CA HIS A 23 4.46 11.77 -11.83
C HIS A 23 4.92 11.16 -10.49
N MET A 24 4.08 11.28 -9.45
CA MET A 24 4.39 10.77 -8.11
C MET A 24 4.46 9.25 -8.09
N LYS A 25 5.47 8.71 -7.40
CA LYS A 25 5.68 7.27 -7.23
C LYS A 25 5.58 6.86 -5.77
N VAL A 26 4.73 5.88 -5.47
CA VAL A 26 4.49 5.36 -4.11
C VAL A 26 4.92 3.90 -4.01
N LEU A 27 5.77 3.59 -3.03
CA LEU A 27 6.10 2.23 -2.65
C LEU A 27 5.33 1.87 -1.38
N LEU A 28 4.49 0.83 -1.44
CA LEU A 28 3.81 0.27 -0.28
C LEU A 28 4.48 -1.04 0.15
N ILE A 29 4.79 -1.19 1.43
CA ILE A 29 5.49 -2.36 1.98
C ILE A 29 4.56 -3.09 2.93
N ASN A 30 4.32 -4.38 2.67
CA ASN A 30 3.81 -5.28 3.69
C ASN A 30 5.00 -5.74 4.55
N ALA A 31 5.14 -5.17 5.74
CA ALA A 31 6.28 -5.46 6.61
C ALA A 31 6.25 -6.93 7.07
N PRO A 32 7.42 -7.57 7.25
CA PRO A 32 7.47 -8.97 7.68
C PRO A 32 6.92 -9.13 9.10
N PHE A 33 6.13 -10.18 9.31
CA PHE A 33 5.63 -10.64 10.60
C PHE A 33 5.56 -12.18 10.61
N PRO A 34 5.52 -12.83 11.80
CA PRO A 34 5.55 -14.30 11.92
C PRO A 34 4.42 -14.99 11.17
N PHE A 35 4.74 -16.06 10.44
CA PHE A 35 3.78 -16.87 9.69
C PHE A 35 2.74 -17.55 10.59
N GLU A 36 3.07 -17.74 11.87
CA GLU A 36 2.19 -18.31 12.90
C GLU A 36 0.94 -17.47 13.17
N GLU A 37 0.89 -16.23 12.67
CA GLU A 37 -0.29 -15.36 12.68
C GLU A 37 -1.25 -15.63 11.51
N SER A 38 -0.99 -16.66 10.68
CA SER A 38 -1.81 -17.01 9.51
C SER A 38 -1.98 -15.83 8.55
N PRO A 39 -0.90 -15.40 7.88
CA PRO A 39 -0.93 -14.19 7.07
C PRO A 39 -1.97 -14.27 5.95
N THR A 40 -2.80 -13.23 5.85
CA THR A 40 -3.72 -13.02 4.74
C THR A 40 -3.10 -12.08 3.72
N PRO A 41 -3.57 -12.09 2.45
CA PRO A 41 -3.20 -11.06 1.48
C PRO A 41 -3.40 -9.65 2.07
N PRO A 42 -2.52 -8.67 1.79
CA PRO A 42 -2.57 -7.35 2.41
C PRO A 42 -3.69 -6.49 1.79
N PHE A 43 -4.96 -6.83 2.04
CA PHE A 43 -6.12 -6.19 1.40
C PHE A 43 -6.18 -4.68 1.62
N GLY A 44 -5.72 -4.19 2.77
CA GLY A 44 -5.60 -2.75 3.04
C GLY A 44 -4.63 -2.05 2.07
N LEU A 45 -3.48 -2.67 1.78
CA LEU A 45 -2.52 -2.14 0.80
C LEU A 45 -3.06 -2.21 -0.62
N VAL A 46 -3.76 -3.29 -0.98
CA VAL A 46 -4.38 -3.44 -2.31
C VAL A 46 -5.48 -2.39 -2.52
N SER A 47 -6.31 -2.14 -1.51
CA SER A 47 -7.35 -1.10 -1.56
C SER A 47 -6.73 0.29 -1.71
N LEU A 48 -5.69 0.60 -0.94
CA LEU A 48 -4.96 1.87 -1.04
C LEU A 48 -4.29 2.04 -2.41
N ALA A 49 -3.62 0.99 -2.91
CA ALA A 49 -3.01 1.02 -4.24
C ALA A 49 -4.05 1.27 -5.34
N GLY A 50 -5.23 0.63 -5.26
CA GLY A 50 -6.33 0.87 -6.20
C GLY A 50 -6.82 2.32 -6.20
N TYR A 51 -6.91 2.95 -5.03
CA TYR A 51 -7.21 4.38 -4.93
C TYR A 51 -6.11 5.23 -5.56
N LEU A 52 -4.84 5.00 -5.20
CA LEU A 52 -3.70 5.77 -5.73
C LEU A 52 -3.60 5.68 -7.26
N LEU A 53 -3.76 4.48 -7.82
CA LEU A 53 -3.79 4.29 -9.28
C LEU A 53 -4.92 5.08 -9.94
N ARG A 54 -6.11 5.12 -9.32
CA ARG A 54 -7.26 5.89 -9.83
C ARG A 54 -6.99 7.40 -9.83
N GLU A 55 -6.20 7.90 -8.89
CA GLU A 55 -5.76 9.30 -8.83
C GLU A 55 -4.54 9.59 -9.72
N GLY A 56 -4.11 8.62 -10.57
CA GLY A 56 -3.01 8.79 -11.51
C GLY A 56 -1.61 8.65 -10.90
N ILE A 57 -1.51 8.06 -9.70
CA ILE A 57 -0.24 7.86 -8.99
C ILE A 57 0.33 6.47 -9.32
N GLU A 58 1.60 6.40 -9.67
CA GLU A 58 2.31 5.14 -9.89
C GLU A 58 2.57 4.46 -8.55
N VAL A 59 2.14 3.22 -8.38
CA VAL A 59 2.29 2.49 -7.12
C VAL A 59 2.76 1.06 -7.34
N ILE A 60 3.67 0.60 -6.49
CA ILE A 60 4.06 -0.81 -6.38
C ILE A 60 3.92 -1.29 -4.94
N ILE A 61 3.69 -2.60 -4.76
CA ILE A 61 3.63 -3.26 -3.46
C ILE A 61 4.78 -4.24 -3.33
N GLU A 62 5.59 -4.11 -2.28
CA GLU A 62 6.54 -5.13 -1.85
C GLU A 62 5.96 -5.91 -0.68
N ASP A 63 5.63 -7.19 -0.92
CA ASP A 63 5.07 -8.08 0.10
C ASP A 63 6.15 -8.96 0.73
N TYR A 64 6.64 -8.58 1.91
CA TYR A 64 7.70 -9.32 2.61
C TYR A 64 7.23 -10.52 3.44
N ILE A 65 5.93 -10.80 3.43
CA ILE A 65 5.38 -12.01 4.02
C ILE A 65 5.53 -13.17 3.03
N VAL A 66 5.06 -12.98 1.80
CA VAL A 66 5.15 -14.01 0.76
C VAL A 66 6.57 -14.13 0.22
N GLN A 67 7.27 -13.01 0.06
CA GLN A 67 8.64 -12.99 -0.44
C GLN A 67 9.58 -12.51 0.66
N PRO A 68 10.41 -13.37 1.26
CA PRO A 68 11.18 -13.00 2.44
C PRO A 68 11.99 -11.71 2.28
N TYR A 69 11.94 -10.87 3.31
CA TYR A 69 12.73 -9.65 3.40
C TYR A 69 14.22 -9.95 3.23
N SER A 70 14.89 -9.14 2.41
CA SER A 70 16.34 -8.96 2.47
C SER A 70 16.69 -7.49 2.28
N ARG A 71 17.78 -7.06 2.92
CA ARG A 71 18.26 -5.68 2.82
C ARG A 71 18.62 -5.33 1.38
N GLU A 72 19.17 -6.28 0.64
CA GLU A 72 19.59 -6.14 -0.76
C GLU A 72 18.40 -5.89 -1.67
N ARG A 73 17.29 -6.60 -1.43
CA ARG A 73 16.04 -6.46 -2.17
C ARG A 73 15.42 -5.09 -1.95
N VAL A 74 15.29 -4.64 -0.70
CA VAL A 74 14.75 -3.31 -0.39
C VAL A 74 15.60 -2.23 -1.05
N LYS A 75 16.93 -2.34 -0.95
CA LYS A 75 17.84 -1.41 -1.63
C LYS A 75 17.67 -1.45 -3.16
N LYS A 76 17.43 -2.63 -3.75
CA LYS A 76 17.20 -2.77 -5.18
C LYS A 76 15.92 -2.06 -5.60
N VAL A 77 14.80 -2.32 -4.92
CA VAL A 77 13.51 -1.70 -5.24
C VAL A 77 13.56 -0.18 -5.09
N LEU A 78 14.19 0.33 -4.01
CA LEU A 78 14.33 1.77 -3.80
C LEU A 78 15.15 2.44 -4.90
N ARG A 79 16.23 1.80 -5.38
CA ARG A 79 17.08 2.35 -6.45
C ARG A 79 16.41 2.30 -7.82
N GLU A 80 15.70 1.21 -8.12
CA GLU A 80 15.10 0.97 -9.44
C GLU A 80 13.77 1.73 -9.59
N PHE A 81 12.90 1.66 -8.59
CA PHE A 81 11.59 2.31 -8.63
C PHE A 81 11.65 3.81 -8.30
N ARG A 82 12.59 4.22 -7.44
CA ARG A 82 12.78 5.61 -6.97
C ARG A 82 11.48 6.25 -6.47
N PRO A 83 10.83 5.69 -5.44
CA PRO A 83 9.59 6.24 -4.90
C PRO A 83 9.81 7.63 -4.29
N ASP A 84 8.84 8.54 -4.47
CA ASP A 84 8.77 9.79 -3.72
C ASP A 84 8.27 9.54 -2.29
N VAL A 85 7.40 8.53 -2.11
CA VAL A 85 6.81 8.17 -0.81
C VAL A 85 6.93 6.68 -0.58
N VAL A 86 7.31 6.30 0.65
CA VAL A 86 7.30 4.90 1.11
C VAL A 86 6.33 4.78 2.28
N GLY A 87 5.33 3.93 2.12
CA GLY A 87 4.42 3.51 3.20
C GLY A 87 4.73 2.07 3.60
N ALA A 88 4.64 1.76 4.89
CA ALA A 88 4.79 0.40 5.39
C ALA A 88 3.64 0.06 6.34
N THR A 89 3.16 -1.19 6.31
CA THR A 89 2.24 -1.68 7.33
C THR A 89 2.96 -1.79 8.66
N ALA A 90 2.23 -1.52 9.73
CA ALA A 90 2.66 -1.78 11.09
C ALA A 90 1.56 -2.57 11.77
N VAL A 91 1.89 -3.78 12.23
CA VAL A 91 0.98 -4.62 13.00
C VAL A 91 1.49 -4.73 14.43
N THR A 92 0.57 -4.77 15.38
CA THR A 92 0.91 -5.12 16.76
C THR A 92 0.82 -6.63 16.90
N MET A 93 1.91 -7.27 17.30
CA MET A 93 1.93 -8.72 17.53
C MET A 93 1.07 -9.09 18.73
N ASN A 94 0.29 -10.15 18.60
CA ASN A 94 -0.40 -10.74 19.74
C ASN A 94 0.62 -11.47 20.63
N VAL A 95 0.68 -11.15 21.92
CA VAL A 95 1.47 -11.92 22.88
C VAL A 95 0.73 -13.23 23.13
N LYS A 96 1.22 -14.36 22.56
CA LYS A 96 0.74 -15.68 22.99
C LYS A 96 1.10 -15.83 24.47
N LYS A 97 0.11 -15.92 25.36
CA LYS A 97 0.33 -16.41 26.73
C LYS A 97 1.07 -17.74 26.61
N GLY A 98 2.26 -17.84 27.20
CA GLY A 98 3.02 -19.09 27.26
C GLY A 98 2.18 -20.21 27.88
N PRO A 99 2.54 -21.49 27.66
CA PRO A 99 1.81 -22.60 28.22
C PRO A 99 1.68 -22.39 29.73
N VAL A 100 0.44 -22.26 30.21
CA VAL A 100 0.15 -22.38 31.62
C VAL A 100 0.32 -23.86 31.92
N HIS A 101 1.51 -24.24 32.38
CA HIS A 101 1.71 -25.54 32.99
C HIS A 101 0.98 -25.53 34.33
N THR A 102 -0.30 -25.95 34.31
CA THR A 102 -1.06 -26.43 35.48
C THR A 102 -0.82 -27.91 35.67
#